data_AF-A0A7J8GEK7-F1
#
_entry.id   AF-A0A7J8GEK7-F1
#
_cell.length_a   1.000
_cell.length_b   1.000
_cell.length_c   1.000
_cell.angle_alpha   90.00
_cell.angle_beta   90.00
_cell.angle_gamma   90.00
#
_symmetry.space_group_name_H-M   'P 1'
#
loop_
_entity.id
_entity.type
_entity.pdbx_description
1 polymer ?
#
loop_
_entity_poly.entity_id
_entity_poly.type
_entity_poly.pdbx_seq_one_letter_code
_entity_poly.pdbx_strand_id
1 'polypeptide(L)'
;MLPSTSRRLNHYVLYKAVHGFFTSNNATRDFLLPFLEEPMDTEADLQFRPRTGKAASAPLLPEVEAYLQLLMVIFLMNSKRYKEAQKISDDLMQKISTQNRRALDLVAAKCYYYHARIYEFLDKLDVVRSFLHARLRTATLRHDADGQATLLNLLLRNYLHYNLYDQAEKLVSKSVFPEQANNNEWARYLYYTGRIKAIQLEYSEARRTMTNALRKAPQHTAVGFKQTVHKLLIVVELLLGEIPDRLQFRQPSLKRSLMPYFLLTQAVRTGNLAKFNQVLDQFGEKFQADGTYTLIIRLRHNVIKTGVRMISLSYSRISLADIAQKLQLDSPEDAEFIVAKAIRDGVIEASINHEKGYVQSKEMIDIYSTREPQLAFHQRISFCLDIHNMSVKAMRFPPKSYNKDLESAEERREREQQDLEFAKEMAEDDDDSFP
;
A
#
# COMPACT_ATOMS: atom_id res chain seq x y z
N MET A 1 -4.83 9.37 13.98
CA MET A 1 -4.83 10.42 15.02
C MET A 1 -6.16 10.44 15.76
N LEU A 2 -7.29 10.79 15.13
CA LEU A 2 -8.61 10.82 15.81
C LEU A 2 -9.12 9.50 16.45
N PRO A 3 -8.94 8.31 15.85
CA PRO A 3 -9.37 7.04 16.49
C PRO A 3 -8.46 6.60 17.64
N SER A 4 -7.28 7.21 17.80
CA SER A 4 -6.43 6.98 18.97
C SER A 4 -6.86 7.89 20.13
N THR A 5 -7.30 9.11 19.81
CA THR A 5 -7.98 10.00 20.76
C THR A 5 -9.42 9.61 21.03
N SER A 6 -10.04 8.69 20.24
CA SER A 6 -11.36 8.15 20.53
C SER A 6 -11.40 7.22 21.74
N ARG A 7 -10.25 6.80 22.27
CA ARG A 7 -10.18 6.20 23.62
C ARG A 7 -10.48 7.20 24.73
N ARG A 8 -10.39 8.50 24.44
CA ARG A 8 -10.82 9.61 25.31
C ARG A 8 -12.26 10.04 25.03
N LEU A 9 -12.92 9.48 24.01
CA LEU A 9 -14.33 9.74 23.72
C LEU A 9 -15.17 8.74 24.51
N ASN A 10 -15.85 9.24 25.55
CA ASN A 10 -16.85 8.48 26.29
C ASN A 10 -18.19 8.50 25.55
N HIS A 11 -19.08 7.53 25.84
CA HIS A 11 -20.48 7.52 25.43
C HIS A 11 -21.13 8.91 25.64
N TYR A 12 -20.80 9.58 26.73
CA TYR A 12 -21.22 10.94 27.10
C TYR A 12 -20.92 12.03 26.04
N VAL A 13 -19.71 12.04 25.47
CA VAL A 13 -19.30 13.07 24.50
C VAL A 13 -19.94 12.81 23.13
N LEU A 14 -20.08 11.55 22.76
CA LEU A 14 -20.78 11.15 21.53
C LEU A 14 -22.27 11.43 21.64
N TYR A 15 -22.89 11.15 22.79
CA TYR A 15 -24.28 11.45 23.07
C TYR A 15 -24.57 12.96 23.04
N LYS A 16 -23.75 13.77 23.73
CA LYS A 16 -23.85 15.25 23.68
C LYS A 16 -23.57 15.83 22.29
N ALA A 17 -22.64 15.26 21.52
CA ALA A 17 -22.38 15.69 20.15
C ALA A 17 -23.54 15.35 19.20
N VAL A 18 -24.13 14.15 19.33
CA VAL A 18 -25.29 13.75 18.53
C VAL A 18 -26.50 14.64 18.87
N HIS A 19 -26.80 14.87 20.15
CA HIS A 19 -27.87 15.80 20.55
C HIS A 19 -27.59 17.27 20.20
N GLY A 20 -26.34 17.71 20.23
CA GLY A 20 -25.96 19.10 19.96
C GLY A 20 -25.86 19.46 18.47
N PHE A 21 -25.59 18.49 17.59
CA PHE A 21 -25.54 18.71 16.14
C PHE A 21 -26.85 18.35 15.43
N PHE A 22 -27.53 17.26 15.82
CA PHE A 22 -28.82 16.86 15.24
C PHE A 22 -29.98 17.51 16.01
N THR A 23 -30.15 18.82 15.83
CA THR A 23 -31.20 19.60 16.51
C THR A 23 -32.56 19.54 15.81
N SER A 24 -32.60 19.13 14.54
CA SER A 24 -33.83 18.92 13.76
C SER A 24 -34.09 17.41 13.63
N ASN A 25 -35.34 16.97 13.86
CA ASN A 25 -35.80 15.58 13.74
C ASN A 25 -35.22 14.89 12.50
N ASN A 26 -34.22 14.05 12.70
CA ASN A 26 -33.60 13.27 11.65
C ASN A 26 -33.76 11.80 12.04
N ALA A 27 -34.30 10.96 11.15
CA ALA A 27 -34.50 9.53 11.42
C ALA A 27 -33.18 8.80 11.78
N THR A 28 -32.04 9.37 11.38
CA THR A 28 -30.71 8.98 11.85
C THR A 28 -30.52 9.17 13.35
N ARG A 29 -31.00 10.27 13.95
CA ARG A 29 -30.91 10.51 15.40
C ARG A 29 -31.67 9.44 16.17
N ASP A 30 -32.92 9.19 15.81
CA ASP A 30 -33.77 8.19 16.48
C ASP A 30 -33.26 6.75 16.29
N PHE A 31 -32.56 6.50 15.19
CA PHE A 31 -31.89 5.23 14.94
C PHE A 31 -30.55 5.08 15.69
N LEU A 32 -29.82 6.17 15.94
CA LEU A 32 -28.50 6.15 16.58
C LEU A 32 -28.57 6.20 18.11
N LEU A 33 -29.61 6.82 18.68
CA LEU A 33 -29.81 6.95 20.13
C LEU A 33 -29.92 5.60 20.87
N PRO A 34 -30.60 4.55 20.37
CA PRO A 34 -30.70 3.25 21.04
C PRO A 34 -29.37 2.49 21.16
N PHE A 35 -28.35 2.87 20.37
CA PHE A 35 -27.04 2.22 20.37
C PHE A 35 -26.04 2.88 21.32
N LEU A 36 -26.41 3.97 21.99
CA LEU A 36 -25.61 4.67 22.98
C LEU A 36 -26.17 4.35 24.38
N GLU A 37 -25.34 3.86 25.30
CA GLU A 37 -25.74 3.73 26.71
C GLU A 37 -26.13 5.11 27.28
N GLU A 38 -27.26 5.16 27.97
CA GLU A 38 -27.79 6.38 28.58
C GLU A 38 -26.75 6.99 29.53
N PRO A 39 -26.44 8.29 29.42
CA PRO A 39 -25.54 8.93 30.35
C PRO A 39 -26.22 9.05 31.72
N MET A 40 -25.64 8.44 32.76
CA MET A 40 -25.83 8.97 34.11
C MET A 40 -25.15 10.35 34.14
N ASP A 41 -25.96 11.40 34.28
CA ASP A 41 -25.47 12.78 34.35
C ASP A 41 -24.48 12.94 35.51
N THR A 42 -23.20 13.03 35.17
CA THR A 42 -22.17 13.58 36.03
C THR A 42 -21.73 14.91 35.43
N GLU A 43 -21.81 15.94 36.26
CA GLU A 43 -21.53 17.34 35.93
C GLU A 43 -20.07 17.51 35.54
N ALA A 44 -19.77 17.29 34.26
CA ALA A 44 -18.55 17.74 33.63
C ALA A 44 -18.94 18.67 32.50
N ASP A 45 -18.89 19.97 32.79
CA ASP A 45 -19.01 21.06 31.81
C ASP A 45 -17.82 21.02 30.85
N LEU A 46 -17.92 20.15 29.86
CA LEU A 46 -17.20 20.33 28.61
C LEU A 46 -17.81 21.53 27.91
N GLN A 47 -16.98 22.53 27.61
CA GLN A 47 -17.35 23.75 26.91
C GLN A 47 -17.68 23.46 25.43
N PHE A 48 -18.74 22.69 25.22
CA PHE A 48 -19.32 22.35 23.94
C PHE A 48 -20.64 23.11 23.85
N ARG A 49 -20.62 24.30 23.24
CA ARG A 49 -21.87 25.02 22.96
C ARG A 49 -22.52 24.34 21.75
N PRO A 50 -23.72 23.74 21.89
CA PRO A 50 -24.50 23.31 20.74
C PRO A 50 -24.71 24.49 19.79
N ARG A 51 -24.81 24.23 18.48
CA ARG A 51 -25.12 25.26 17.50
C ARG A 51 -26.53 25.78 17.80
N THR A 52 -26.66 26.93 18.47
CA THR A 52 -27.98 27.48 18.84
C THR A 52 -28.53 28.40 17.75
N GLY A 53 -29.84 28.31 17.47
CA GLY A 53 -30.59 29.23 16.60
C GLY A 53 -30.86 28.72 15.17
N LYS A 54 -31.09 29.64 14.23
CA LYS A 54 -31.43 29.35 12.80
C LYS A 54 -30.38 28.51 12.04
N ALA A 55 -29.17 28.40 12.56
CA ALA A 55 -28.10 27.57 12.01
C ALA A 55 -28.22 26.08 12.42
N ALA A 56 -29.09 25.77 13.39
CA ALA A 56 -29.43 24.42 13.84
C ALA A 56 -30.61 23.83 13.05
N SER A 57 -31.53 24.69 12.58
CA SER A 57 -32.65 24.34 11.70
C SER A 57 -32.27 24.21 10.22
N ALA A 58 -31.05 24.64 9.84
CA ALA A 58 -30.53 24.38 8.52
C ALA A 58 -30.17 22.88 8.41
N PRO A 59 -30.57 22.18 7.33
CA PRO A 59 -30.22 20.78 7.15
C PRO A 59 -28.70 20.61 7.29
N LEU A 60 -28.29 19.67 8.12
CA LEU A 60 -26.88 19.37 8.29
C LEU A 60 -26.27 19.03 6.93
N LEU A 61 -25.06 19.54 6.72
CA LEU A 61 -24.23 19.12 5.61
C LEU A 61 -24.07 17.59 5.69
N PRO A 62 -24.44 16.82 4.66
CA PRO A 62 -24.36 15.38 4.71
C PRO A 62 -22.96 14.82 5.02
N GLU A 63 -21.92 15.63 4.77
CA GLU A 63 -20.55 15.34 5.15
C GLU A 63 -20.37 15.22 6.68
N VAL A 64 -21.05 16.08 7.45
CA VAL A 64 -20.99 16.08 8.91
C VAL A 64 -21.75 14.89 9.48
N GLU A 65 -22.91 14.57 8.91
CA GLU A 65 -23.70 13.40 9.29
C GLU A 65 -22.93 12.10 9.02
N ALA A 66 -22.37 11.94 7.82
CA ALA A 66 -21.57 10.76 7.47
C ALA A 66 -20.33 10.61 8.37
N TYR A 67 -19.70 11.72 8.76
CA TYR A 67 -18.55 11.72 9.65
C TYR A 67 -18.91 11.33 11.09
N LEU A 68 -20.03 11.82 11.62
CA LEU A 68 -20.52 11.45 12.95
C LEU A 68 -20.93 9.98 13.00
N GLN A 69 -21.64 9.49 11.98
CA GLN A 69 -22.01 8.08 11.88
C GLN A 69 -20.78 7.18 11.72
N LEU A 70 -19.76 7.62 10.99
CA LEU A 70 -18.46 6.93 10.90
C LEU A 70 -17.77 6.83 12.27
N LEU A 71 -17.81 7.91 13.07
CA LEU A 71 -17.24 7.92 14.41
C LEU A 71 -17.96 6.92 15.33
N MET A 72 -19.28 6.83 15.24
CA MET A 72 -20.07 5.83 15.96
C MET A 72 -19.72 4.41 15.53
N VAL A 73 -19.57 4.15 14.24
CA VAL A 73 -19.12 2.86 13.71
C VAL A 73 -17.76 2.46 14.29
N ILE A 74 -16.80 3.39 14.34
CA ILE A 74 -15.46 3.14 14.92
C ILE A 74 -15.58 2.83 16.41
N PHE A 75 -16.43 3.56 17.14
CA PHE A 75 -16.66 3.35 18.55
C PHE A 75 -17.29 1.97 18.83
N LEU A 76 -18.35 1.62 18.10
CA LEU A 76 -19.01 0.31 18.23
C LEU A 76 -18.06 -0.84 17.89
N MET A 77 -17.21 -0.67 16.88
CA MET A 77 -16.15 -1.63 16.55
C MET A 77 -15.17 -1.81 17.71
N ASN A 78 -14.80 -0.73 18.43
CA ASN A 78 -13.94 -0.82 19.61
C ASN A 78 -14.65 -1.51 20.80
N SER A 79 -15.96 -1.32 20.94
CA SER A 79 -16.79 -1.97 21.97
C SER A 79 -17.18 -3.43 21.65
N LYS A 80 -16.69 -3.98 20.53
CA LYS A 80 -16.97 -5.35 20.02
C LYS A 80 -18.45 -5.63 19.67
N ARG A 81 -19.31 -4.61 19.53
CA ARG A 81 -20.72 -4.75 19.09
C ARG A 81 -20.82 -4.77 17.56
N TYR A 82 -20.44 -5.88 16.93
CA TYR A 82 -20.31 -5.96 15.47
C TYR A 82 -21.64 -5.98 14.70
N LYS A 83 -22.69 -6.61 15.23
CA LYS A 83 -24.01 -6.71 14.55
C LYS A 83 -24.71 -5.35 14.43
N GLU A 84 -24.61 -4.53 15.46
CA GLU A 84 -25.17 -3.18 15.49
C GLU A 84 -24.38 -2.22 14.59
N ALA A 85 -23.05 -2.33 14.63
CA ALA A 85 -22.16 -1.58 13.74
C ALA A 85 -22.41 -1.91 12.26
N GLN A 86 -22.74 -3.17 11.92
CA GLN A 86 -23.10 -3.56 10.57
C GLN A 86 -24.34 -2.82 10.09
N LYS A 87 -25.42 -2.84 10.87
CA LYS A 87 -26.69 -2.19 10.50
C LYS A 87 -26.54 -0.68 10.31
N ILE A 88 -25.79 -0.02 11.21
CA ILE A 88 -25.47 1.41 11.10
C ILE A 88 -24.61 1.69 9.87
N SER A 89 -23.66 0.80 9.55
CA SER A 89 -22.84 0.96 8.37
C SER A 89 -23.62 0.75 7.07
N ASP A 90 -24.57 -0.19 7.00
CA ASP A 90 -25.38 -0.42 5.81
C ASP A 90 -26.30 0.77 5.51
N ASP A 91 -26.93 1.32 6.55
CA ASP A 91 -27.77 2.52 6.44
C ASP A 91 -26.95 3.76 6.00
N LEU A 92 -25.75 3.94 6.55
CA LEU A 92 -24.82 5.00 6.11
C LEU A 92 -24.52 4.89 4.61
N MET A 93 -24.30 3.66 4.14
CA MET A 93 -23.89 3.40 2.76
C MET A 93 -25.04 3.62 1.77
N GLN A 94 -26.28 3.29 2.16
CA GLN A 94 -27.48 3.61 1.39
C GLN A 94 -27.65 5.13 1.27
N LYS A 95 -27.50 5.88 2.36
CA LYS A 95 -27.62 7.35 2.37
C LYS A 95 -26.55 8.05 1.52
N ILE A 96 -25.30 7.60 1.62
CA ILE A 96 -24.20 8.09 0.76
C ILE A 96 -24.47 7.78 -0.72
N SER A 97 -25.16 6.67 -1.02
CA SER A 97 -25.44 6.28 -2.40
C SER A 97 -26.48 7.18 -3.09
N THR A 98 -27.42 7.74 -2.32
CA THR A 98 -28.50 8.61 -2.80
C THR A 98 -28.03 10.05 -3.08
N GLN A 99 -26.95 10.49 -2.44
CA GLN A 99 -26.46 11.86 -2.55
C GLN A 99 -25.40 12.01 -3.66
N ASN A 100 -25.50 13.10 -4.43
CA ASN A 100 -24.69 13.30 -5.66
C ASN A 100 -23.57 14.35 -5.50
N ARG A 101 -23.10 14.62 -4.28
CA ARG A 101 -22.11 15.66 -4.02
C ARG A 101 -20.68 15.11 -4.05
N ARG A 102 -19.82 15.64 -4.93
CA ARG A 102 -18.40 15.20 -5.06
C ARG A 102 -17.56 15.35 -3.79
N ALA A 103 -17.88 16.34 -2.94
CA ALA A 103 -17.21 16.49 -1.65
C ALA A 103 -17.45 15.31 -0.69
N LEU A 104 -18.57 14.60 -0.87
CA LEU A 104 -18.91 13.43 -0.07
C LEU A 104 -18.07 12.22 -0.44
N ASP A 105 -17.54 12.13 -1.66
CA ASP A 105 -16.80 10.97 -2.15
C ASP A 105 -15.50 10.71 -1.36
N LEU A 106 -14.82 11.78 -0.92
CA LEU A 106 -13.64 11.71 -0.04
C LEU A 106 -13.98 11.13 1.35
N VAL A 107 -15.16 11.45 1.87
CA VAL A 107 -15.65 10.91 3.15
C VAL A 107 -16.13 9.48 2.94
N ALA A 108 -16.83 9.22 1.82
CA ALA A 108 -17.32 7.92 1.42
C ALA A 108 -16.18 6.91 1.27
N ALA A 109 -15.02 7.30 0.74
CA ALA A 109 -13.82 6.48 0.66
C ALA A 109 -13.40 5.92 2.05
N LYS A 110 -13.49 6.73 3.10
CA LYS A 110 -13.25 6.28 4.49
C LYS A 110 -14.40 5.41 4.99
N CYS A 111 -15.65 5.75 4.69
CA CYS A 111 -16.80 4.93 5.04
C CYS A 111 -16.69 3.53 4.43
N TYR A 112 -16.30 3.40 3.16
CA TYR A 112 -16.05 2.12 2.48
C TYR A 112 -14.99 1.29 3.19
N TYR A 113 -13.91 1.93 3.62
CA TYR A 113 -12.84 1.24 4.36
C TYR A 113 -13.34 0.66 5.68
N TYR A 114 -14.07 1.44 6.49
CA TYR A 114 -14.60 0.95 7.77
C TYR A 114 -15.74 -0.04 7.59
N HIS A 115 -16.58 0.15 6.58
CA HIS A 115 -17.62 -0.80 6.20
C HIS A 115 -17.01 -2.17 5.89
N ALA A 116 -16.03 -2.22 4.98
CA ALA A 116 -15.33 -3.47 4.66
C ALA A 116 -14.68 -4.10 5.92
N ARG A 117 -14.11 -3.29 6.82
CA ARG A 117 -13.49 -3.78 8.05
C ARG A 117 -14.48 -4.43 9.03
N ILE A 118 -15.70 -3.92 9.14
CA ILE A 118 -16.75 -4.55 9.97
C ILE A 118 -17.15 -5.89 9.37
N TYR A 119 -17.33 -5.94 8.06
CA TYR A 119 -17.67 -7.16 7.33
C TYR A 119 -16.55 -8.22 7.41
N GLU A 120 -15.28 -7.80 7.54
CA GLU A 120 -14.16 -8.70 7.85
C GLU A 120 -14.28 -9.33 9.24
N PHE A 121 -14.75 -8.60 10.26
CA PHE A 121 -14.92 -9.17 11.60
C PHE A 121 -16.12 -10.11 11.72
N LEU A 122 -17.07 -10.01 10.79
CA LEU A 122 -18.27 -10.84 10.73
C LEU A 122 -18.14 -12.01 9.73
N ASP A 123 -16.99 -12.16 9.07
CA ASP A 123 -16.69 -13.15 8.03
C ASP A 123 -17.71 -13.20 6.87
N LYS A 124 -18.44 -12.11 6.61
CA LYS A 124 -19.45 -12.00 5.54
C LYS A 124 -18.97 -11.16 4.36
N LEU A 125 -17.78 -11.47 3.85
CA LEU A 125 -17.12 -10.66 2.83
C LEU A 125 -17.64 -10.88 1.40
N ASP A 126 -18.38 -11.95 1.12
CA ASP A 126 -18.92 -12.21 -0.21
C ASP A 126 -20.10 -11.29 -0.58
N VAL A 127 -20.95 -10.96 0.40
CA VAL A 127 -22.14 -10.11 0.19
C VAL A 127 -21.72 -8.70 -0.22
N VAL A 128 -20.68 -8.16 0.43
CA VAL A 128 -20.16 -6.81 0.15
C VAL A 128 -19.47 -6.71 -1.21
N ARG A 129 -19.02 -7.83 -1.81
CA ARG A 129 -18.33 -7.83 -3.11
C ARG A 129 -19.21 -7.28 -4.24
N SER A 130 -20.47 -7.73 -4.29
CA SER A 130 -21.44 -7.29 -5.30
C SER A 130 -21.71 -5.78 -5.19
N PHE A 131 -21.87 -5.29 -3.96
CA PHE A 131 -22.05 -3.88 -3.64
C PHE A 131 -20.82 -3.04 -4.05
N LEU A 132 -19.60 -3.50 -3.72
CA LEU A 132 -18.36 -2.81 -4.08
C LEU A 132 -18.16 -2.72 -5.60
N HIS A 133 -18.51 -3.76 -6.36
CA HIS A 133 -18.45 -3.74 -7.83
C HIS A 133 -19.42 -2.74 -8.45
N ALA A 134 -20.68 -2.74 -7.99
CA ALA A 134 -21.66 -1.75 -8.42
C ALA A 134 -21.17 -0.33 -8.14
N ARG A 135 -20.58 -0.09 -6.96
CA ARG A 135 -20.08 1.23 -6.59
C ARG A 135 -18.80 1.62 -7.34
N LEU A 136 -17.88 0.69 -7.58
CA LEU A 136 -16.67 0.94 -8.37
C LEU A 136 -17.05 1.41 -9.78
N ARG A 137 -18.01 0.73 -10.43
CA ARG A 137 -18.51 1.13 -11.75
C ARG A 137 -19.06 2.56 -11.75
N THR A 138 -19.84 2.92 -10.73
CA THR A 138 -20.38 4.28 -10.59
C THR A 138 -19.27 5.31 -10.33
N ALA A 139 -18.27 4.99 -9.50
CA ALA A 139 -17.14 5.88 -9.22
C ALA A 139 -16.29 6.15 -10.46
N THR A 140 -16.05 5.13 -11.29
CA THR A 140 -15.35 5.27 -12.57
C THR A 140 -16.12 6.18 -13.54
N LEU A 141 -17.45 6.04 -13.63
CA LEU A 141 -18.28 6.92 -14.46
C LEU A 141 -18.33 8.37 -13.94
N ARG A 142 -18.22 8.57 -12.62
CA ARG A 142 -18.18 9.89 -11.99
C ARG A 142 -16.79 10.55 -12.03
N HIS A 143 -15.77 9.83 -12.51
CA HIS A 143 -14.36 10.24 -12.47
C HIS A 143 -13.86 10.59 -11.05
N ASP A 144 -14.34 9.87 -10.04
CA ASP A 144 -13.86 10.02 -8.66
C ASP A 144 -12.62 9.14 -8.43
N ALA A 145 -11.45 9.76 -8.49
CA ALA A 145 -10.15 9.09 -8.36
C ALA A 145 -9.93 8.47 -6.97
N ASP A 146 -10.35 9.13 -5.90
CA ASP A 146 -10.08 8.67 -4.52
C ASP A 146 -11.04 7.54 -4.11
N GLY A 147 -12.33 7.66 -4.42
CA GLY A 147 -13.28 6.57 -4.20
C GLY A 147 -12.98 5.36 -5.06
N GLN A 148 -12.60 5.56 -6.34
CA GLN A 148 -12.19 4.46 -7.22
C GLN A 148 -10.96 3.72 -6.66
N ALA A 149 -9.93 4.45 -6.23
CA ALA A 149 -8.71 3.85 -5.68
C ALA A 149 -8.98 3.05 -4.38
N THR A 150 -9.77 3.61 -3.46
CA THR A 150 -10.12 2.91 -2.21
C THR A 150 -10.97 1.67 -2.46
N LEU A 151 -12.01 1.77 -3.30
CA LEU A 151 -12.87 0.64 -3.66
C LEU A 151 -12.09 -0.48 -4.34
N LEU A 152 -11.19 -0.13 -5.26
CA LEU A 152 -10.33 -1.09 -5.94
C LEU A 152 -9.43 -1.83 -4.95
N ASN A 153 -8.81 -1.12 -4.01
CA ASN A 153 -7.99 -1.73 -2.95
C ASN A 153 -8.78 -2.67 -2.04
N LEU A 154 -10.03 -2.32 -1.71
CA LEU A 154 -10.91 -3.17 -0.89
C LEU A 154 -11.33 -4.43 -1.65
N LEU A 155 -11.63 -4.32 -2.94
CA LEU A 155 -11.93 -5.47 -3.79
C LEU A 155 -10.74 -6.42 -3.90
N LEU A 156 -9.54 -5.89 -4.15
CA LEU A 156 -8.32 -6.71 -4.21
C LEU A 156 -8.06 -7.42 -2.87
N ARG A 157 -8.28 -6.73 -1.75
CA ARG A 157 -8.17 -7.33 -0.42
C ARG A 157 -9.15 -8.49 -0.22
N ASN A 158 -10.38 -8.32 -0.67
CA ASN A 158 -11.42 -9.35 -0.61
C ASN A 158 -11.03 -10.60 -1.42
N TYR A 159 -10.54 -10.42 -2.65
CA TYR A 159 -10.09 -11.55 -3.47
C TYR A 159 -8.89 -12.28 -2.90
N LEU A 160 -7.92 -11.54 -2.34
CA LEU A 160 -6.75 -12.12 -1.69
C LEU A 160 -7.11 -12.90 -0.42
N HIS A 161 -8.16 -12.50 0.30
CA HIS A 161 -8.62 -13.22 1.49
C HIS A 161 -9.18 -14.61 1.15
N TYR A 162 -9.96 -14.71 0.08
CA TYR A 162 -10.55 -15.97 -0.38
C TYR A 162 -9.65 -16.76 -1.34
N ASN A 163 -8.40 -16.34 -1.55
CA ASN A 163 -7.44 -16.95 -2.48
C ASN A 163 -7.87 -16.97 -3.96
N LEU A 164 -8.75 -16.06 -4.40
CA LEU A 164 -9.13 -15.92 -5.82
C LEU A 164 -8.12 -15.07 -6.59
N TYR A 165 -6.92 -15.60 -6.80
CA TYR A 165 -5.83 -14.88 -7.46
C TYR A 165 -6.09 -14.62 -8.95
N ASP A 166 -6.68 -15.56 -9.68
CA ASP A 166 -6.96 -15.43 -11.13
C ASP A 166 -7.98 -14.34 -11.44
N GLN A 167 -8.99 -14.17 -10.57
CA GLN A 167 -9.99 -13.12 -10.73
C GLN A 167 -9.40 -11.75 -10.40
N ALA A 168 -8.54 -11.69 -9.37
CA ALA A 168 -7.85 -10.46 -8.99
C ALA A 168 -6.92 -9.97 -10.10
N GLU A 169 -6.18 -10.87 -10.74
CA GLU A 169 -5.30 -10.53 -11.86
C GLU A 169 -6.08 -9.99 -13.06
N LYS A 170 -7.11 -10.70 -13.52
CA LYS A 170 -7.96 -10.22 -14.63
C LYS A 170 -8.54 -8.84 -14.36
N LEU A 171 -8.87 -8.57 -13.10
CA LEU A 171 -9.36 -7.27 -12.68
C LEU A 171 -8.25 -6.21 -12.74
N VAL A 172 -7.05 -6.48 -12.17
CA VAL A 172 -5.90 -5.57 -12.23
C VAL A 172 -5.50 -5.24 -13.66
N SER A 173 -5.45 -6.25 -14.54
CA SER A 173 -5.09 -6.08 -15.95
C SER A 173 -6.09 -5.23 -16.74
N LYS A 174 -7.38 -5.25 -16.36
CA LYS A 174 -8.44 -4.52 -17.04
C LYS A 174 -8.79 -3.16 -16.42
N SER A 175 -8.52 -2.98 -15.12
CA SER A 175 -8.81 -1.74 -14.40
C SER A 175 -7.63 -0.78 -14.45
N VAL A 176 -7.90 0.50 -14.75
CA VAL A 176 -6.89 1.56 -14.64
C VAL A 176 -6.92 2.13 -13.23
N PHE A 177 -5.78 2.10 -12.53
CA PHE A 177 -5.64 2.72 -11.23
C PHE A 177 -5.51 4.25 -11.37
N PRO A 178 -6.26 5.07 -10.62
CA PRO A 178 -6.21 6.53 -10.73
C PRO A 178 -4.86 7.15 -10.33
N GLU A 179 -4.36 8.10 -11.12
CA GLU A 179 -3.06 8.76 -10.87
C GLU A 179 -3.08 9.67 -9.63
N GLN A 180 -4.19 10.37 -9.39
CA GLN A 180 -4.34 11.38 -8.33
C GLN A 180 -4.59 10.81 -6.93
N ALA A 181 -4.59 9.48 -6.78
CA ALA A 181 -4.91 8.84 -5.51
C ALA A 181 -3.92 9.19 -4.40
N ASN A 182 -4.39 9.17 -3.16
CA ASN A 182 -3.54 9.31 -1.98
C ASN A 182 -2.39 8.29 -1.96
N ASN A 183 -1.18 8.72 -1.55
CA ASN A 183 0.00 7.88 -1.40
C ASN A 183 -0.25 6.61 -0.57
N ASN A 184 -1.12 6.69 0.45
CA ASN A 184 -1.49 5.53 1.26
C ASN A 184 -2.24 4.45 0.46
N GLU A 185 -3.13 4.87 -0.45
CA GLU A 185 -3.87 3.95 -1.32
C GLU A 185 -2.98 3.39 -2.43
N TRP A 186 -2.07 4.22 -2.97
CA TRP A 186 -1.04 3.75 -3.88
C TRP A 186 -0.14 2.68 -3.25
N ALA A 187 0.28 2.85 -2.00
CA ALA A 187 1.11 1.86 -1.31
C ALA A 187 0.39 0.52 -1.15
N ARG A 188 -0.91 0.54 -0.81
CA ARG A 188 -1.76 -0.66 -0.69
C ARG A 188 -1.95 -1.36 -2.04
N TYR A 189 -2.26 -0.59 -3.07
CA TYR A 189 -2.46 -1.11 -4.43
C TYR A 189 -1.21 -1.83 -4.95
N LEU A 190 -0.04 -1.19 -4.79
CA LEU A 190 1.24 -1.77 -5.20
C LEU A 190 1.56 -3.04 -4.41
N TYR A 191 1.24 -3.10 -3.11
CA TYR A 191 1.40 -4.31 -2.33
C TYR A 191 0.49 -5.45 -2.82
N TYR A 192 -0.79 -5.19 -3.07
CA TYR A 192 -1.72 -6.21 -3.56
C TYR A 192 -1.35 -6.69 -4.96
N THR A 193 -1.05 -5.77 -5.86
CA THR A 193 -0.59 -6.08 -7.22
C THR A 193 0.69 -6.90 -7.19
N GLY A 194 1.67 -6.49 -6.38
CA GLY A 194 2.91 -7.25 -6.22
C GLY A 194 2.67 -8.65 -5.66
N ARG A 195 1.70 -8.83 -4.75
CA ARG A 195 1.37 -10.14 -4.19
C ARG A 195 0.74 -11.07 -5.23
N ILE A 196 -0.13 -10.53 -6.09
CA ILE A 196 -0.72 -11.25 -7.22
C ILE A 196 0.39 -11.68 -8.21
N LYS A 197 1.28 -10.76 -8.59
CA LYS A 197 2.41 -11.09 -9.47
C LYS A 197 3.37 -12.11 -8.86
N ALA A 198 3.62 -12.04 -7.55
CA ALA A 198 4.47 -12.99 -6.85
C ALA A 198 3.90 -14.42 -6.88
N ILE A 199 2.57 -14.60 -6.79
CA ILE A 199 1.98 -15.95 -6.83
C ILE A 199 2.01 -16.55 -8.25
N GLN A 200 1.90 -15.70 -9.28
CA GLN A 200 1.94 -16.04 -10.71
C GLN A 200 3.35 -16.28 -11.28
N LEU A 201 4.38 -16.34 -10.41
CA LEU A 201 5.79 -16.57 -10.74
C LEU A 201 6.50 -15.38 -11.43
N GLU A 202 5.87 -14.21 -11.53
CA GLU A 202 6.50 -12.99 -12.06
C GLU A 202 7.30 -12.24 -10.97
N TYR A 203 8.41 -12.83 -10.54
CA TYR A 203 9.17 -12.31 -9.39
C TYR A 203 9.87 -10.96 -9.66
N SER A 204 10.33 -10.71 -10.90
CA SER A 204 11.04 -9.47 -11.26
C SER A 204 10.14 -8.24 -11.11
N GLU A 205 8.92 -8.29 -11.67
CA GLU A 205 7.96 -7.20 -11.56
C GLU A 205 7.42 -7.06 -10.14
N ALA A 206 7.19 -8.19 -9.45
CA ALA A 206 6.77 -8.19 -8.06
C ALA A 206 7.78 -7.44 -7.17
N ARG A 207 9.09 -7.70 -7.33
CA ARG A 207 10.14 -7.00 -6.57
C ARG A 207 10.12 -5.49 -6.79
N ARG A 208 10.04 -5.05 -8.05
CA ARG A 208 9.97 -3.60 -8.37
C ARG A 208 8.74 -2.95 -7.72
N THR A 209 7.59 -3.60 -7.86
CA THR A 209 6.31 -3.09 -7.33
C THR A 209 6.31 -3.07 -5.79
N MET A 210 6.83 -4.10 -5.15
CA MET A 210 6.96 -4.19 -3.69
C MET A 210 7.92 -3.17 -3.10
N THR A 211 9.08 -2.97 -3.75
CA THR A 211 10.03 -1.93 -3.35
C THR A 211 9.40 -0.53 -3.42
N ASN A 212 8.61 -0.27 -4.46
CA ASN A 212 7.87 0.98 -4.59
C ASN A 212 6.78 1.11 -3.51
N ALA A 213 6.05 0.03 -3.19
CA ALA A 213 5.07 0.02 -2.11
C ALA A 213 5.70 0.39 -0.75
N LEU A 214 6.89 -0.17 -0.48
CA LEU A 214 7.62 0.07 0.77
C LEU A 214 8.09 1.53 0.88
N ARG A 215 8.59 2.11 -0.22
CA ARG A 215 9.05 3.51 -0.25
C ARG A 215 7.91 4.53 -0.17
N LYS A 216 6.73 4.22 -0.72
CA LYS A 216 5.54 5.07 -0.66
C LYS A 216 4.84 5.07 0.71
N ALA A 217 5.11 4.07 1.56
CA ALA A 217 4.53 4.01 2.90
C ALA A 217 5.06 5.14 3.81
N PRO A 218 4.23 5.71 4.71
CA PRO A 218 4.64 6.80 5.57
C PRO A 218 5.80 6.40 6.48
N GLN A 219 6.77 7.30 6.68
CA GLN A 219 8.07 6.97 7.27
C GLN A 219 7.97 6.52 8.73
N HIS A 220 7.21 7.24 9.57
CA HIS A 220 7.27 7.09 11.03
C HIS A 220 6.20 6.20 11.68
N THR A 221 5.05 5.94 11.04
CA THR A 221 3.87 5.37 11.73
C THR A 221 3.41 4.00 11.24
N ALA A 222 3.70 3.61 10.00
CA ALA A 222 3.18 2.38 9.39
C ALA A 222 3.97 1.13 9.74
N VAL A 223 4.13 0.82 11.03
CA VAL A 223 4.95 -0.32 11.49
C VAL A 223 4.40 -1.64 10.93
N GLY A 224 3.14 -1.97 11.20
CA GLY A 224 2.53 -3.25 10.80
C GLY A 224 2.54 -3.51 9.29
N PHE A 225 2.09 -2.53 8.49
CA PHE A 225 2.11 -2.63 7.03
C PHE A 225 3.53 -2.86 6.49
N LYS A 226 4.51 -2.09 6.99
CA LYS A 226 5.92 -2.30 6.62
C LYS A 226 6.42 -3.68 7.01
N GLN A 227 6.01 -4.24 8.15
CA GLN A 227 6.41 -5.60 8.52
C GLN A 227 5.94 -6.61 7.48
N THR A 228 4.67 -6.56 7.09
CA THR A 228 4.12 -7.50 6.12
C THR A 228 4.74 -7.34 4.73
N VAL A 229 4.95 -6.10 4.27
CA VAL A 229 5.62 -5.83 2.99
C VAL A 229 7.06 -6.36 3.01
N HIS A 230 7.81 -6.13 4.09
CA HIS A 230 9.19 -6.63 4.23
C HIS A 230 9.26 -8.16 4.21
N LYS A 231 8.37 -8.84 4.95
CA LYS A 231 8.32 -10.31 4.94
C LYS A 231 8.16 -10.86 3.52
N LEU A 232 7.22 -10.30 2.76
CA LEU A 232 6.96 -10.74 1.39
C LEU A 232 8.07 -10.32 0.42
N LEU A 233 8.63 -9.11 0.57
CA LEU A 233 9.75 -8.64 -0.24
C LEU A 233 10.97 -9.56 -0.10
N ILE A 234 11.34 -9.94 1.13
CA ILE A 234 12.44 -10.88 1.39
C ILE A 234 12.19 -12.21 0.67
N VAL A 235 10.98 -12.76 0.75
CA VAL A 235 10.64 -14.02 0.07
C VAL A 235 10.78 -13.89 -1.45
N VAL A 236 10.33 -12.78 -2.04
CA VAL A 236 10.44 -12.54 -3.49
C VAL A 236 11.91 -12.33 -3.92
N GLU A 237 12.73 -11.63 -3.14
CA GLU A 237 14.17 -11.47 -3.41
C GLU A 237 14.90 -12.81 -3.36
N LEU A 238 14.61 -13.63 -2.34
CA LEU A 238 15.12 -15.00 -2.25
C LEU A 238 14.62 -15.88 -3.42
N LEU A 239 13.42 -15.62 -3.94
CA LEU A 239 12.89 -16.33 -5.11
C LEU A 239 13.59 -15.95 -6.42
N LEU A 240 14.10 -14.72 -6.53
CA LEU A 240 14.95 -14.27 -7.64
C LEU A 240 16.40 -14.80 -7.52
N GLY A 241 16.78 -15.31 -6.35
CA GLY A 241 18.15 -15.74 -6.06
C GLY A 241 19.08 -14.58 -5.67
N GLU A 242 18.51 -13.42 -5.33
CA GLU A 242 19.25 -12.29 -4.77
C GLU A 242 19.13 -12.30 -3.24
N ILE A 243 20.22 -11.97 -2.56
CA ILE A 243 20.25 -11.95 -1.10
C ILE A 243 19.80 -10.56 -0.61
N PRO A 244 18.82 -10.48 0.32
CA PRO A 244 18.34 -9.22 0.85
C PRO A 244 19.40 -8.51 1.72
N ASP A 245 19.38 -7.18 1.70
CA ASP A 245 20.32 -6.37 2.47
C ASP A 245 20.17 -6.55 3.99
N ARG A 246 21.31 -6.71 4.68
CA ARG A 246 21.36 -6.86 6.15
C ARG A 246 20.71 -5.69 6.90
N LEU A 247 20.67 -4.51 6.31
CA LEU A 247 20.07 -3.30 6.87
C LEU A 247 18.56 -3.47 7.12
N GLN A 248 17.86 -4.24 6.27
CA GLN A 248 16.42 -4.50 6.41
C GLN A 248 16.09 -5.21 7.73
N PHE A 249 17.02 -6.02 8.26
CA PHE A 249 16.84 -6.80 9.48
C PHE A 249 17.24 -6.07 10.78
N ARG A 250 17.89 -4.90 10.69
CA ARG A 250 18.39 -4.15 11.86
C ARG A 250 17.37 -3.20 12.49
N GLN A 251 16.21 -2.97 11.86
CA GLN A 251 15.21 -2.03 12.39
C GLN A 251 14.59 -2.55 13.71
N PRO A 252 14.63 -1.78 14.82
CA PRO A 252 14.23 -2.26 16.14
C PRO A 252 12.79 -2.80 16.22
N SER A 253 11.84 -2.10 15.60
CA SER A 253 10.41 -2.47 15.61
C SER A 253 10.09 -3.67 14.71
N LEU A 254 10.99 -4.05 13.81
CA LEU A 254 10.78 -5.05 12.78
C LEU A 254 11.54 -6.36 13.05
N LYS A 255 12.65 -6.28 13.79
CA LYS A 255 13.55 -7.39 14.12
C LYS A 255 12.85 -8.64 14.66
N ARG A 256 11.89 -8.48 15.59
CA ARG A 256 11.18 -9.62 16.19
C ARG A 256 10.34 -10.39 15.17
N SER A 257 9.68 -9.67 14.26
CA SER A 257 8.82 -10.24 13.23
C SER A 257 9.62 -10.90 12.09
N LEU A 258 10.82 -10.39 11.80
CA LEU A 258 11.69 -10.89 10.74
C LEU A 258 12.66 -12.00 11.16
N MET A 259 12.77 -12.32 12.46
CA MET A 259 13.72 -13.34 12.93
C MET A 259 13.57 -14.70 12.21
N PRO A 260 12.36 -15.25 11.95
CA PRO A 260 12.22 -16.49 11.18
C PRO A 260 12.69 -16.35 9.73
N TYR A 261 12.38 -15.22 9.09
CA TYR A 261 12.80 -14.93 7.71
C TYR A 261 14.31 -14.69 7.60
N PHE A 262 14.97 -14.24 8.67
CA PHE A 262 16.42 -14.12 8.74
C PHE A 262 17.10 -15.49 8.76
N LEU A 263 16.59 -16.45 9.54
CA LEU A 263 17.10 -17.83 9.56
C LEU A 263 16.85 -18.52 8.21
N LEU A 264 15.71 -18.26 7.58
CA LEU A 264 15.42 -18.70 6.22
C LEU A 264 16.46 -18.16 5.22
N THR A 265 16.75 -16.87 5.28
CA THR A 265 17.77 -16.23 4.43
C THR A 265 19.15 -16.85 4.66
N GLN A 266 19.50 -17.18 5.90
CA GLN A 266 20.77 -17.84 6.24
C GLN A 266 20.87 -19.24 5.63
N ALA A 267 19.79 -20.03 5.68
CA ALA A 267 19.74 -21.34 5.04
C ALA A 267 19.88 -21.23 3.51
N VAL A 268 19.17 -20.28 2.88
CA VAL A 268 19.26 -20.05 1.42
C VAL A 268 20.65 -19.60 1.00
N ARG A 269 21.26 -18.66 1.73
CA ARG A 269 22.61 -18.16 1.43
C ARG A 269 23.68 -19.24 1.54
N THR A 270 23.54 -20.17 2.49
CA THR A 270 24.50 -21.26 2.68
C THR A 270 24.29 -22.42 1.69
N GLY A 271 23.15 -22.47 0.99
CA GLY A 271 22.87 -23.52 0.00
C GLY A 271 22.65 -24.91 0.60
N ASN A 272 22.35 -25.02 1.90
CA ASN A 272 22.20 -26.30 2.60
C ASN A 272 20.72 -26.68 2.78
N LEU A 273 20.32 -27.83 2.22
CA LEU A 273 18.96 -28.36 2.25
C LEU A 273 18.51 -28.80 3.65
N ALA A 274 19.38 -29.43 4.46
CA ALA A 274 19.00 -29.88 5.81
C ALA A 274 18.67 -28.70 6.73
N LYS A 275 19.47 -27.63 6.69
CA LYS A 275 19.19 -26.40 7.46
C LYS A 275 17.90 -25.74 7.00
N PHE A 276 17.60 -25.77 5.71
CA PHE A 276 16.34 -25.26 5.18
C PHE A 276 15.13 -26.05 5.71
N ASN A 277 15.20 -27.39 5.69
CA ASN A 277 14.14 -28.24 6.22
C ASN A 277 13.94 -28.02 7.74
N GLN A 278 15.03 -27.95 8.52
CA GLN A 278 14.94 -27.65 9.96
C GLN A 278 14.26 -26.32 10.26
N VAL A 279 14.57 -25.27 9.49
CA VAL A 279 13.93 -23.94 9.64
C VAL A 279 12.45 -24.01 9.25
N LEU A 280 12.11 -24.78 8.21
CA LEU A 280 10.74 -24.96 7.77
C LEU A 280 9.90 -25.71 8.82
N ASP A 281 10.48 -26.71 9.48
CA ASP A 281 9.81 -27.47 10.53
C ASP A 281 9.61 -26.62 11.81
N GLN A 282 10.62 -25.86 12.21
CA GLN A 282 10.55 -25.02 13.43
C GLN A 282 9.63 -23.81 13.29
N PHE A 283 9.52 -23.22 12.09
CA PHE A 283 8.77 -21.98 11.87
C PHE A 283 7.58 -22.13 10.92
N GLY A 284 7.22 -23.35 10.53
CA GLY A 284 6.15 -23.64 9.58
C GLY A 284 4.81 -22.97 9.92
N GLU A 285 4.37 -23.05 11.17
CA GLU A 285 3.11 -22.43 11.63
C GLU A 285 3.10 -20.91 11.46
N LYS A 286 4.24 -20.24 11.69
CA LYS A 286 4.35 -18.78 11.52
C LYS A 286 4.26 -18.39 10.04
N PHE A 287 4.83 -19.20 9.14
CA PHE A 287 4.74 -18.97 7.71
C PHE A 287 3.35 -19.25 7.14
N GLN A 288 2.62 -20.20 7.73
CA GLN A 288 1.21 -20.46 7.40
C GLN A 288 0.32 -19.30 7.85
N ALA A 289 0.52 -18.79 9.07
CA ALA A 289 -0.20 -17.62 9.56
C ALA A 289 0.02 -16.36 8.70
N ASP A 290 1.22 -16.21 8.13
CA ASP A 290 1.55 -15.12 7.20
C ASP A 290 1.03 -15.35 5.75
N GLY A 291 0.55 -16.55 5.42
CA GLY A 291 0.10 -16.90 4.07
C GLY A 291 1.22 -16.91 3.02
N THR A 292 2.48 -17.05 3.43
CA THR A 292 3.69 -17.06 2.58
C THR A 292 4.26 -18.46 2.36
N TYR A 293 3.70 -19.47 3.03
CA TYR A 293 4.17 -20.85 3.01
C TYR A 293 4.29 -21.44 1.59
N THR A 294 3.33 -21.17 0.71
CA THR A 294 3.34 -21.66 -0.69
C THR A 294 4.53 -21.14 -1.49
N LEU A 295 4.93 -19.89 -1.25
CA LEU A 295 6.11 -19.28 -1.86
C LEU A 295 7.41 -19.83 -1.24
N ILE A 296 7.40 -20.11 0.06
CA ILE A 296 8.58 -20.61 0.78
C ILE A 296 8.92 -22.03 0.36
N ILE A 297 7.95 -22.92 0.15
CA ILE A 297 8.24 -24.29 -0.34
C ILE A 297 9.00 -24.25 -1.68
N ARG A 298 8.67 -23.28 -2.56
CA ARG A 298 9.34 -23.10 -3.85
C ARG A 298 10.80 -22.68 -3.72
N LEU A 299 11.21 -22.11 -2.58
CA LEU A 299 12.60 -21.75 -2.34
C LEU A 299 13.54 -22.94 -2.37
N ARG A 300 13.08 -24.18 -2.15
CA ARG A 300 13.92 -25.38 -2.21
C ARG A 300 14.72 -25.47 -3.51
N HIS A 301 14.09 -25.19 -4.65
CA HIS A 301 14.76 -25.16 -5.95
C HIS A 301 15.81 -24.04 -6.04
N ASN A 302 15.55 -22.90 -5.41
CA ASN A 302 16.49 -21.78 -5.38
C ASN A 302 17.67 -22.02 -4.44
N VAL A 303 17.46 -22.67 -3.29
CA VAL A 303 18.57 -23.08 -2.40
C VAL A 303 19.55 -23.95 -3.18
N ILE A 304 19.03 -24.90 -3.97
CA ILE A 304 19.84 -25.74 -4.84
C ILE A 304 20.55 -24.89 -5.91
N LYS A 305 19.85 -24.03 -6.64
CA LYS A 305 20.47 -23.17 -7.66
C LYS A 305 21.58 -22.28 -7.10
N THR A 306 21.36 -21.66 -5.94
CA THR A 306 22.36 -20.84 -5.25
C THR A 306 23.55 -21.69 -4.76
N GLY A 307 23.29 -22.88 -4.22
CA GLY A 307 24.33 -23.83 -3.80
C GLY A 307 25.22 -24.26 -4.97
N VAL A 308 24.63 -24.68 -6.09
CA VAL A 308 25.38 -25.09 -7.29
C VAL A 308 26.15 -23.90 -7.88
N ARG A 309 25.57 -22.70 -7.95
CA ARG A 309 26.28 -21.48 -8.39
C ARG A 309 27.48 -21.16 -7.49
N MET A 310 27.34 -21.35 -6.17
CA MET A 310 28.44 -21.12 -5.23
C MET A 310 29.57 -22.14 -5.41
N ILE A 311 29.23 -23.40 -5.69
CA ILE A 311 30.21 -24.45 -6.00
C ILE A 311 30.94 -24.14 -7.30
N SER A 312 30.24 -23.74 -8.36
CA SER A 312 30.86 -23.43 -9.66
C SER A 312 31.79 -22.22 -9.61
N LEU A 313 31.51 -21.23 -8.76
CA LEU A 313 32.40 -20.09 -8.53
C LEU A 313 33.64 -20.45 -7.70
N SER A 314 33.54 -21.48 -6.85
CA SER A 314 34.62 -21.86 -5.93
C SER A 314 35.59 -22.87 -6.54
N TYR A 315 35.13 -23.71 -7.47
CA TYR A 315 35.89 -24.81 -8.04
C TYR A 315 35.91 -24.75 -9.57
N SER A 316 37.10 -24.85 -10.16
CA SER A 316 37.24 -25.00 -11.61
C SER A 316 36.83 -26.40 -12.10
N ARG A 317 37.15 -27.43 -11.29
CA ARG A 317 36.77 -28.82 -11.53
C ARG A 317 36.33 -29.46 -10.23
N ILE A 318 35.21 -30.17 -10.24
CA ILE A 318 34.69 -30.87 -9.07
C ILE A 318 34.01 -32.17 -9.49
N SER A 319 34.14 -33.23 -8.68
CA SER A 319 33.47 -34.50 -8.93
C SER A 319 31.97 -34.40 -8.60
N LEU A 320 31.14 -35.21 -9.27
CA LEU A 320 29.70 -35.27 -9.00
C LEU A 320 29.39 -35.82 -7.60
N ALA A 321 30.22 -36.75 -7.10
CA ALA A 321 30.11 -37.32 -5.77
C ALA A 321 30.32 -36.26 -4.67
N ASP A 322 31.32 -35.38 -4.84
CA ASP A 322 31.59 -34.30 -3.88
C ASP A 322 30.48 -33.23 -3.91
N ILE A 323 29.90 -32.97 -5.07
CA ILE A 323 28.74 -32.07 -5.20
C ILE A 323 27.55 -32.63 -4.41
N ALA A 324 27.24 -33.92 -4.59
CA ALA A 324 26.16 -34.59 -3.87
C ALA A 324 26.38 -34.52 -2.35
N GLN A 325 27.59 -34.80 -1.88
CA GLN A 325 27.91 -34.75 -0.44
C GLN A 325 27.77 -33.32 0.14
N LYS A 326 28.20 -32.29 -0.59
CA LYS A 326 28.12 -30.90 -0.13
C LYS A 326 26.70 -30.34 -0.11
N LEU A 327 25.89 -30.70 -1.09
CA LEU A 327 24.49 -30.30 -1.16
C LEU A 327 23.57 -31.20 -0.33
N GLN A 328 24.10 -32.32 0.21
CA GLN A 328 23.34 -33.35 0.91
C GLN A 328 22.23 -33.91 0.00
N LEU A 329 22.60 -34.27 -1.22
CA LEU A 329 21.75 -35.00 -2.16
C LEU A 329 21.93 -36.50 -1.95
N ASP A 330 20.87 -37.27 -2.21
CA ASP A 330 20.82 -38.70 -1.92
C ASP A 330 21.64 -39.55 -2.91
N SER A 331 21.73 -39.13 -4.19
CA SER A 331 22.48 -39.84 -5.24
C SER A 331 23.43 -38.92 -6.02
N PRO A 332 24.62 -39.41 -6.45
CA PRO A 332 25.47 -38.71 -7.41
C PRO A 332 24.80 -38.52 -8.78
N GLU A 333 23.85 -39.38 -9.15
CA GLU A 333 23.08 -39.27 -10.40
C GLU A 333 22.13 -38.06 -10.36
N ASP A 334 21.51 -37.81 -9.20
CA ASP A 334 20.67 -36.62 -8.99
C ASP A 334 21.47 -35.33 -9.11
N ALA A 335 22.72 -35.34 -8.63
CA ALA A 335 23.63 -34.21 -8.78
C ALA A 335 23.92 -33.92 -10.26
N GLU A 336 24.08 -34.95 -11.09
CA GLU A 336 24.26 -34.78 -12.53
C GLU A 336 23.04 -34.12 -13.18
N PHE A 337 21.83 -34.60 -12.90
CA PHE A 337 20.60 -34.04 -13.46
C PHE A 337 20.37 -32.57 -13.04
N ILE A 338 20.66 -32.25 -11.78
CA ILE A 338 20.54 -30.89 -11.24
C ILE A 338 21.55 -29.94 -11.93
N VAL A 339 22.82 -30.36 -12.06
CA VAL A 339 23.84 -29.56 -12.73
C VAL A 339 23.52 -29.39 -14.22
N ALA A 340 23.08 -30.44 -14.91
CA ALA A 340 22.64 -30.36 -16.30
C ALA A 340 21.44 -29.41 -16.46
N LYS A 341 20.50 -29.41 -15.51
CA LYS A 341 19.40 -28.44 -15.49
C LYS A 341 19.89 -27.02 -15.25
N ALA A 342 20.86 -26.80 -14.37
CA ALA A 342 21.43 -25.49 -14.11
C ALA A 342 22.18 -24.91 -15.34
N ILE A 343 22.86 -25.77 -16.12
CA ILE A 343 23.51 -25.38 -17.38
C ILE A 343 22.45 -24.99 -18.42
N ARG A 344 21.41 -25.81 -18.60
CA ARG A 344 20.30 -25.53 -19.53
C ARG A 344 19.54 -24.26 -19.18
N ASP A 345 19.35 -23.98 -17.89
CA ASP A 345 18.70 -22.76 -17.41
C ASP A 345 19.62 -21.52 -17.52
N GLY A 346 20.87 -21.68 -17.97
CA GLY A 346 21.84 -20.59 -18.11
C GLY A 346 22.33 -20.02 -16.78
N VAL A 347 22.16 -20.75 -15.67
CA VAL A 347 22.59 -20.30 -14.33
C VAL A 347 24.10 -20.44 -14.17
N ILE A 348 24.69 -21.43 -14.85
CA ILE A 348 26.11 -21.79 -14.75
C ILE A 348 26.64 -22.14 -16.15
N GLU A 349 27.81 -21.62 -16.48
CA GLU A 349 28.56 -21.99 -17.68
C GLU A 349 29.57 -23.08 -17.33
N ALA A 350 29.16 -24.33 -17.45
CA ALA A 350 30.01 -25.49 -17.21
C ALA A 350 29.78 -26.59 -18.26
N SER A 351 30.75 -27.49 -18.39
CA SER A 351 30.67 -28.71 -19.19
C SER A 351 30.74 -29.93 -18.28
N ILE A 352 29.90 -30.93 -18.53
CA ILE A 352 29.87 -32.18 -17.76
C ILE A 352 30.60 -33.25 -18.56
N ASN A 353 31.54 -33.97 -17.92
CA ASN A 353 32.12 -35.19 -18.48
C ASN A 353 31.57 -36.40 -17.72
N HIS A 354 30.64 -37.12 -18.35
CA HIS A 354 29.97 -38.29 -17.77
C HIS A 354 30.94 -39.46 -17.54
N GLU A 355 31.85 -39.75 -18.48
CA GLU A 355 32.78 -40.89 -18.39
C GLU A 355 33.73 -40.79 -17.19
N LYS A 356 34.13 -39.56 -16.83
CA LYS A 356 35.06 -39.30 -15.72
C LYS A 356 34.37 -38.75 -14.47
N GLY A 357 33.05 -38.57 -14.49
CA GLY A 357 32.23 -38.17 -13.35
C GLY A 357 32.56 -36.79 -12.76
N TYR A 358 33.04 -35.84 -13.55
CA TYR A 358 33.36 -34.48 -13.09
C TYR A 358 32.70 -33.37 -13.93
N VAL A 359 32.46 -32.25 -13.26
CA VAL A 359 31.99 -31.00 -13.86
C VAL A 359 33.17 -30.05 -13.98
N GLN A 360 33.35 -29.45 -15.16
CA GLN A 360 34.37 -28.46 -15.42
C GLN A 360 33.71 -27.12 -15.75
N SER A 361 33.98 -26.09 -14.94
CA SER A 361 33.51 -24.73 -15.24
C SER A 361 34.26 -24.20 -16.46
N LYS A 362 33.57 -23.41 -17.30
CA LYS A 362 34.26 -22.60 -18.31
C LYS A 362 35.01 -21.46 -17.62
N GLU A 363 36.06 -20.98 -18.27
CA GLU A 363 36.85 -19.85 -17.76
C GLU A 363 36.00 -18.59 -17.68
N MET A 364 36.20 -17.79 -16.64
CA MET A 364 35.46 -16.53 -16.47
C MET A 364 35.89 -15.54 -17.56
N ILE A 365 34.96 -15.22 -18.47
CA ILE A 365 35.17 -14.16 -19.47
C ILE A 365 35.19 -12.82 -18.74
N ASP A 366 36.10 -11.93 -19.13
CA ASP A 366 36.12 -10.56 -18.62
C ASP A 366 34.79 -9.87 -18.91
N ILE A 367 34.06 -9.53 -17.84
CA ILE A 367 32.72 -8.90 -17.91
C ILE A 367 32.76 -7.58 -18.70
N TYR A 368 33.90 -6.88 -18.71
CA TYR A 368 34.07 -5.63 -19.47
C TYR A 368 34.10 -5.82 -20.99
N SER A 369 34.40 -7.02 -21.48
CA SER A 369 34.31 -7.35 -22.91
C SER A 369 32.86 -7.54 -23.36
N THR A 370 31.92 -7.71 -22.43
CA THR A 370 30.51 -7.92 -22.73
C THR A 370 29.72 -6.61 -22.69
N ARG A 371 28.46 -6.66 -23.14
CA ARG A 371 27.52 -5.52 -23.11
C ARG A 371 26.92 -5.29 -21.72
N GLU A 372 27.19 -6.15 -20.76
CA GLU A 372 26.52 -6.14 -19.45
C GLU A 372 26.74 -4.85 -18.65
N PRO A 373 27.96 -4.27 -18.61
CA PRO A 373 28.17 -2.95 -18.00
C PRO A 373 27.37 -1.84 -18.68
N GLN A 374 27.29 -1.85 -20.02
CA GLN A 374 26.52 -0.86 -20.79
C GLN A 374 25.02 -0.93 -20.44
N LEU A 375 24.45 -2.14 -20.33
CA LEU A 375 23.06 -2.34 -19.94
C LEU A 375 22.78 -1.84 -18.52
N ALA A 376 23.68 -2.13 -17.57
CA ALA A 376 23.58 -1.64 -16.20
C ALA A 376 23.63 -0.10 -16.13
N PHE A 377 24.54 0.53 -16.87
CA PHE A 377 24.59 1.99 -16.96
C PHE A 377 23.35 2.59 -17.61
N HIS A 378 22.86 1.99 -18.70
CA HIS A 378 21.65 2.45 -19.37
C HIS A 378 20.44 2.46 -18.42
N GLN A 379 20.23 1.39 -17.65
CA GLN A 379 19.17 1.33 -16.64
C GLN A 379 19.31 2.43 -15.57
N ARG A 380 20.54 2.67 -15.08
CA ARG A 380 20.82 3.71 -14.07
C ARG A 380 20.62 5.11 -14.63
N ILE A 381 21.10 5.39 -15.84
CA ILE A 381 20.98 6.70 -16.49
C ILE A 381 19.50 7.01 -16.75
N SER A 382 18.73 6.06 -17.31
CA SER A 382 17.29 6.23 -17.51
C SER A 382 16.60 6.60 -16.20
N PHE A 383 16.85 5.82 -15.13
CA PHE A 383 16.24 6.07 -13.83
C PHE A 383 16.62 7.44 -13.23
N CYS A 384 17.89 7.84 -13.35
CA CYS A 384 18.35 9.16 -12.88
C CYS A 384 17.71 10.31 -13.67
N LEU A 385 17.64 10.20 -14.99
CA LEU A 385 17.02 11.21 -15.85
C LEU A 385 15.52 11.30 -15.60
N ASP A 386 14.84 10.18 -15.35
CA ASP A 386 13.43 10.16 -14.98
C ASP A 386 13.19 10.91 -13.65
N ILE A 387 14.02 10.68 -12.64
CA ILE A 387 13.96 11.42 -11.36
C ILE A 387 14.19 12.91 -11.60
N HIS A 388 15.16 13.28 -12.42
CA HIS A 388 15.45 14.67 -12.75
C HIS A 388 14.22 15.33 -13.41
N ASN A 389 13.65 14.70 -14.45
CA ASN A 389 12.48 15.19 -15.16
C ASN A 389 11.25 15.30 -14.25
N MET A 390 11.00 14.31 -13.38
CA MET A 390 9.91 14.34 -12.41
C MET A 390 10.10 15.45 -11.37
N SER A 391 11.33 15.65 -10.89
CA SER A 391 11.66 16.71 -9.93
C SER A 391 11.49 18.09 -10.54
N VAL A 392 11.96 18.30 -11.78
CA VAL A 392 11.73 19.57 -12.52
C VAL A 392 10.24 19.81 -12.73
N LYS A 393 9.47 18.78 -13.09
CA LYS A 393 8.00 18.88 -13.24
C LYS A 393 7.32 19.26 -11.92
N ALA A 394 7.74 18.68 -10.80
CA ALA A 394 7.22 19.01 -9.47
C ALA A 394 7.63 20.43 -9.02
N MET A 395 8.86 20.86 -9.33
CA MET A 395 9.35 22.23 -9.04
C MET A 395 8.58 23.33 -9.78
N ARG A 396 7.82 23.01 -10.83
CA ARG A 396 6.97 24.00 -11.53
C ARG A 396 5.68 24.36 -10.79
N PHE A 397 5.25 23.59 -9.79
CA PHE A 397 4.03 23.89 -9.02
C PHE A 397 4.21 25.00 -7.95
N PRO A 398 5.30 25.03 -7.17
CA PRO A 398 5.60 26.16 -6.26
C PRO A 398 5.62 27.55 -6.90
N PRO A 399 6.25 27.80 -8.07
CA PRO A 399 6.38 29.15 -8.63
C PRO A 399 5.05 29.74 -9.13
N LYS A 400 4.06 28.91 -9.52
CA LYS A 400 2.76 29.42 -10.00
C LYS A 400 1.91 30.07 -8.90
N SER A 401 2.04 29.64 -7.63
CA SER A 401 1.35 30.32 -6.53
C SER A 401 2.00 31.66 -6.20
N TYR A 402 3.35 31.73 -6.21
CA TYR A 402 4.07 32.97 -5.96
C TYR A 402 3.89 34.01 -7.08
N ASN A 403 3.86 33.58 -8.35
CA ASN A 403 3.63 34.49 -9.48
C ASN A 403 2.23 35.10 -9.46
N LYS A 404 1.21 34.35 -9.01
CA LYS A 404 -0.16 34.87 -8.87
C LYS A 404 -0.24 36.01 -7.85
N ASP A 405 0.50 35.93 -6.76
CA ASP A 405 0.53 36.97 -5.74
C ASP A 405 1.28 38.23 -6.22
N LEU A 406 2.29 38.07 -7.10
CA LEU A 406 3.04 39.17 -7.72
C LEU A 406 2.23 39.89 -8.82
N GLU A 407 1.59 39.13 -9.72
CA GLU A 407 0.72 39.68 -10.77
C GLU A 407 -0.45 40.47 -10.15
N SER A 408 -1.04 39.97 -9.05
CA SER A 408 -2.08 40.70 -8.33
C SER A 408 -1.58 41.96 -7.61
N ALA A 409 -0.28 42.06 -7.30
CA ALA A 409 0.31 43.23 -6.66
C ALA A 409 0.65 44.32 -7.70
N GLU A 410 1.13 43.93 -8.88
CA GLU A 410 1.37 44.83 -10.00
C GLU A 410 0.05 45.40 -10.55
N GLU A 411 -0.97 44.57 -10.74
CA GLU A 411 -2.30 45.02 -11.20
C GLU A 411 -2.99 45.98 -10.20
N ARG A 412 -2.67 45.85 -8.91
CA ARG A 412 -3.17 46.74 -7.85
C ARG A 412 -2.41 48.08 -7.85
N ARG A 413 -1.11 48.06 -8.15
CA ARG A 413 -0.28 49.25 -8.35
C ARG A 413 -0.71 50.03 -9.58
N GLU A 414 -0.99 49.35 -10.70
CA GLU A 414 -1.46 50.00 -11.93
C GLU A 414 -2.83 50.67 -11.73
N ARG A 415 -3.73 50.08 -10.95
CA ARG A 415 -4.99 50.73 -10.56
C ARG A 415 -4.78 51.98 -9.70
N GLU A 416 -3.92 51.91 -8.68
CA GLU A 416 -3.58 53.08 -7.87
C GLU A 416 -2.90 54.18 -8.70
N GLN A 417 -2.07 53.80 -9.67
CA GLN A 417 -1.43 54.72 -10.61
C GLN A 417 -2.46 55.41 -11.52
N GLN A 418 -3.45 54.66 -12.05
CA GLN A 418 -4.53 55.22 -12.86
C GLN A 418 -5.44 56.16 -12.07
N ASP A 419 -5.78 55.81 -10.81
CA ASP A 419 -6.57 56.68 -9.93
C ASP A 419 -5.81 57.97 -9.59
N LEU A 420 -4.48 57.90 -9.43
CA LEU A 420 -3.62 59.07 -9.23
C LEU A 420 -3.49 59.92 -10.50
N GLU A 421 -3.42 59.31 -11.67
CA GLU A 421 -3.39 60.01 -12.97
C GLU A 421 -4.72 60.73 -13.22
N PHE A 422 -5.87 60.09 -12.97
CA PHE A 422 -7.18 60.74 -13.04
C PHE A 422 -7.31 61.90 -12.04
N ALA A 423 -6.86 61.72 -10.80
CA ALA A 423 -6.88 62.80 -9.80
C ALA A 423 -5.94 63.95 -10.20
N LYS A 424 -4.84 63.65 -10.90
CA LYS A 424 -3.91 64.66 -11.40
C LYS A 424 -4.44 65.40 -12.62
N GLU A 425 -5.10 64.71 -13.55
CA GLU A 425 -5.80 65.33 -14.68
C GLU A 425 -6.89 66.29 -14.19
N MET A 426 -7.70 65.89 -13.21
CA MET A 426 -8.70 66.79 -12.59
C MET A 426 -8.05 67.97 -11.86
N ALA A 427 -6.89 67.78 -11.22
CA ALA A 427 -6.18 68.86 -10.56
C ALA A 427 -5.52 69.84 -11.56
N GLU A 428 -5.03 69.36 -12.70
CA GLU A 428 -4.51 70.21 -13.77
C GLU A 428 -5.65 70.96 -14.49
N ASP A 429 -6.83 70.35 -14.66
CA ASP A 429 -8.04 71.02 -15.18
C ASP A 429 -8.59 72.09 -14.21
N ASP A 430 -8.44 71.92 -12.89
CA ASP A 430 -8.82 72.93 -11.88
C ASP A 430 -7.78 74.09 -11.78
N ASP A 431 -6.49 73.81 -12.01
CA ASP A 431 -5.42 74.82 -12.04
C ASP A 431 -5.44 75.65 -13.34
N ASP A 432 -5.82 75.05 -14.48
CA ASP A 432 -6.13 75.74 -15.73
C ASP A 432 -7.56 76.30 -15.66
N SER A 433 -7.77 77.41 -14.94
CA SER A 433 -9.09 78.04 -14.70
C SER A 433 -9.91 78.40 -15.96
N PHE A 434 -10.51 77.40 -16.60
CA PHE A 434 -11.52 77.51 -17.64
C PHE A 434 -12.71 76.61 -17.26
N PRO A 435 -13.93 77.18 -17.14
CA PRO A 435 -15.10 76.49 -16.61
C PRO A 435 -15.68 75.42 -17.54
#